data_AF-A0ABD5WVT5-F1
#
_entry.id   AF-A0ABD5WVT5-F1
#
_cell.length_a   1.000
_cell.length_b   1.000
_cell.length_c   1.000
_cell.angle_alpha   90.00
_cell.angle_beta   90.00
_cell.angle_gamma   90.00
#
_symmetry.space_group_name_H-M   'P 1'
#
loop_
_entity.id
_entity.type
_entity.pdbx_description
1 polymer ?
#
loop_
_entity_poly.entity_id
_entity_poly.type
_entity_poly.pdbx_seq_one_letter_code
_entity_poly.pdbx_strand_id
1 'polypeptide(L)'
;ITQKVGDEETTKTYETGDDGAATFAVADHATELVVEVTADDAKAKLERKFETVTPVQPDTRRDISASVLEFNNWYDTGQEYDSSNVLRSGAEEVLGKWYDSTRVANPNASTTGVGGIYFTHGSSVPVSIQGPDERKDLSVMLEFNDGNRDLYFDILQVGMHDGEGFPDDVNAERLHAWATDSVVQLRHDIRERVESCLPENLSIEHVVVFSKFLLRNAEFGDLEITRDLVFDEGTPRDDRDYDDPIRAAIGSNSPLAEQLNTLKKRRTDITALVNGFFLLKKNLVDHDRLRTVEREVADDPSKYLDLAQQINTEELDYPNWYEIGTNRANANTNVTTFLDAVSDYAVQVSFLSEDDLEEHFADHLAAVESWFDPKHTKADLLDAFDTLDEALGVFDVTRDGDWKEAKASLTTDGHDLHLNEFNSVLSDLRSTGRNTAFERLALLHDFQVSLETHDAWEVYKTLDEMIEVLSDQEIDDTGDLEEQVKQLNELRQYEQVRQNAIKATEEF
;
A
#
# COMPACT_ATOMS: atom_id res chain seq x y z
N ILE A 1 -14.48 51.48 21.80
CA ILE A 1 -14.69 50.86 20.47
C ILE A 1 -13.42 50.12 20.11
N THR A 2 -13.52 48.83 19.83
CA THR A 2 -12.39 47.97 19.46
C THR A 2 -12.71 47.32 18.13
N GLN A 3 -11.77 47.34 17.19
CA GLN A 3 -11.95 46.75 15.85
C GLN A 3 -10.74 45.89 15.50
N LYS A 4 -10.98 44.77 14.82
CA LYS A 4 -9.93 43.86 14.35
C LYS A 4 -9.92 43.81 12.82
N VAL A 5 -8.75 43.96 12.20
CA VAL A 5 -8.53 43.83 10.75
C VAL A 5 -7.40 42.83 10.56
N GLY A 6 -7.69 41.65 10.00
CA GLY A 6 -6.72 40.54 9.99
C GLY A 6 -6.34 40.13 11.42
N ASP A 7 -5.05 40.17 11.74
CA ASP A 7 -4.51 39.87 13.08
C ASP A 7 -4.30 41.11 13.96
N GLU A 8 -4.48 42.33 13.43
CA GLU A 8 -4.28 43.57 14.17
C GLU A 8 -5.56 44.07 14.83
N GLU A 9 -5.48 44.44 16.10
CA GLU A 9 -6.60 44.98 16.89
C GLU A 9 -6.32 46.44 17.30
N THR A 10 -7.32 47.31 17.11
CA THR A 10 -7.23 48.73 17.47
C THR A 10 -8.40 49.15 18.36
N THR A 11 -8.10 49.83 19.47
CA THR A 11 -9.09 50.34 20.43
C THR A 11 -9.07 51.86 20.52
N LYS A 12 -10.24 52.49 20.42
CA LYS A 12 -10.46 53.94 20.62
C LYS A 12 -11.65 54.18 21.54
N THR A 13 -11.49 55.14 22.46
CA THR A 13 -12.51 55.56 23.42
C THR A 13 -13.09 56.91 23.00
N TYR A 14 -14.40 57.06 23.16
CA TYR A 14 -15.14 58.27 22.83
C TYR A 14 -16.02 58.65 24.01
N GLU A 15 -16.10 59.94 24.32
CA GLU A 15 -17.05 60.49 25.28
C GLU A 15 -18.25 61.06 24.52
N THR A 16 -19.47 60.71 24.94
CA THR A 16 -20.71 61.20 24.33
C THR A 16 -21.30 62.35 25.14
N GLY A 17 -22.01 63.26 24.46
CA GLY A 17 -22.82 64.28 25.12
C GLY A 17 -24.11 63.74 25.71
N ASP A 18 -24.97 64.64 26.18
CA ASP A 18 -26.23 64.32 26.90
C ASP A 18 -27.24 63.49 26.08
N ASP A 19 -27.08 63.41 24.76
CA ASP A 19 -27.91 62.61 23.86
C ASP A 19 -27.41 61.18 23.67
N GLY A 20 -26.25 60.83 24.24
CA GLY A 20 -25.68 59.48 24.23
C GLY A 20 -25.25 58.96 22.85
N ALA A 21 -25.23 59.82 21.82
CA ALA A 21 -24.93 59.41 20.46
C ALA A 21 -23.42 59.51 20.16
N ALA A 22 -22.82 58.41 19.67
CA ALA A 22 -21.47 58.39 19.11
C ALA A 22 -21.51 57.89 17.67
N THR A 23 -20.83 58.61 16.77
CA THR A 23 -20.54 58.13 15.41
C THR A 23 -19.04 57.95 15.27
N PHE A 24 -18.62 56.79 14.78
CA PHE A 24 -17.21 56.47 14.51
C PHE A 24 -17.11 55.69 13.21
N ALA A 25 -15.97 55.82 12.53
CA ALA A 25 -15.70 55.07 11.32
C ALA A 25 -15.30 53.62 11.66
N VAL A 26 -15.80 52.67 10.88
CA VAL A 26 -15.33 51.28 10.90
C VAL A 26 -14.22 51.16 9.86
N ALA A 27 -13.11 50.52 10.21
CA ALA A 27 -11.99 50.34 9.29
C ALA A 27 -12.39 49.42 8.13
N ASP A 28 -11.89 49.72 6.93
CA ASP A 28 -12.08 48.85 5.76
C ASP A 28 -11.52 47.45 6.05
N HIS A 29 -12.28 46.42 5.71
CA HIS A 29 -11.96 45.00 5.98
C HIS A 29 -11.89 44.59 7.46
N ALA A 30 -12.51 45.34 8.37
CA ALA A 30 -12.66 44.89 9.76
C ALA A 30 -13.45 43.57 9.83
N THR A 31 -12.86 42.57 10.47
CA THR A 31 -13.47 41.24 10.67
C THR A 31 -14.28 41.19 11.96
N GLU A 32 -13.94 42.01 12.95
CA GLU A 32 -14.70 42.12 14.20
C GLU A 32 -14.78 43.58 14.68
N LEU A 33 -15.95 43.96 15.22
CA LEU A 33 -16.21 45.23 15.88
C LEU A 33 -16.87 45.00 17.24
N VAL A 34 -16.29 45.62 18.26
CA VAL A 34 -16.79 45.61 19.63
C VAL A 34 -17.02 47.03 20.11
N VAL A 35 -18.23 47.29 20.58
CA VAL A 35 -18.66 48.57 21.15
C VAL A 35 -19.05 48.33 22.60
N GLU A 36 -18.20 48.77 23.52
CA GLU A 36 -18.51 48.81 24.95
C GLU A 36 -18.90 50.23 25.34
N VAL A 37 -20.06 50.36 26.00
CA VAL A 37 -20.58 51.61 26.54
C VAL A 37 -20.68 51.48 28.05
N THR A 38 -20.17 52.49 28.76
CA THR A 38 -20.16 52.60 30.22
C THR A 38 -20.87 53.89 30.62
N ALA A 39 -21.90 53.80 31.44
CA ALA A 39 -22.59 54.95 32.04
C ALA A 39 -23.03 54.60 33.46
N ASP A 40 -22.67 55.42 34.45
CA ASP A 40 -23.07 55.31 35.87
C ASP A 40 -23.05 53.86 36.42
N ASP A 41 -21.87 53.24 36.34
CA ASP A 41 -21.57 51.86 36.76
C ASP A 41 -22.28 50.72 35.97
N ALA A 42 -23.11 51.05 34.99
CA ALA A 42 -23.68 50.08 34.06
C ALA A 42 -22.80 49.93 32.81
N LYS A 43 -22.53 48.67 32.44
CA LYS A 43 -21.79 48.30 31.22
C LYS A 43 -22.70 47.58 30.24
N ALA A 44 -22.69 48.01 28.99
CA ALA A 44 -23.31 47.28 27.88
C ALA A 44 -22.28 47.05 26.78
N LYS A 45 -22.23 45.82 26.26
CA LYS A 45 -21.31 45.42 25.19
C LYS A 45 -22.11 44.95 23.99
N LEU A 46 -21.82 45.53 22.83
CA LEU A 46 -22.31 45.08 21.54
C LEU A 46 -21.13 44.54 20.75
N GLU A 47 -21.19 43.26 20.37
CA GLU A 47 -20.21 42.64 19.50
C GLU A 47 -20.85 42.33 18.16
N ARG A 48 -20.14 42.66 17.08
CA ARG A 48 -20.52 42.31 15.72
C ARG A 48 -19.31 41.73 15.02
N LYS A 49 -19.39 40.44 14.70
CA LYS A 49 -18.46 39.79 13.78
C LYS A 49 -18.96 40.03 12.36
N PHE A 50 -18.06 40.40 11.48
CA PHE A 50 -18.34 40.47 10.06
C PHE A 50 -17.90 39.15 9.47
N GLU A 51 -18.85 38.40 8.89
CA GLU A 51 -18.48 37.24 8.08
C GLU A 51 -17.59 37.77 6.95
N THR A 52 -16.45 37.11 6.73
CA THR A 52 -15.72 37.25 5.47
C THR A 52 -16.61 36.69 4.38
N VAL A 53 -17.50 37.55 3.91
CA VAL A 53 -18.17 37.43 2.63
C VAL A 53 -17.04 37.58 1.62
N THR A 54 -16.52 36.46 1.09
CA THR A 54 -16.02 36.45 -0.29
C THR A 54 -17.08 37.20 -1.08
N PRO A 55 -16.75 38.33 -1.75
CA PRO A 55 -17.76 39.26 -2.20
C PRO A 55 -18.78 38.49 -3.04
N VAL A 56 -19.98 38.31 -2.48
CA VAL A 56 -21.13 37.88 -3.26
C VAL A 56 -21.33 39.00 -4.26
N GLN A 57 -20.99 38.71 -5.51
CA GLN A 57 -21.29 39.60 -6.62
C GLN A 57 -22.78 39.98 -6.52
N PRO A 58 -23.13 41.25 -6.75
CA PRO A 58 -24.52 41.65 -6.78
C PRO A 58 -25.25 40.79 -7.80
N ASP A 59 -26.47 40.40 -7.43
CA ASP A 59 -27.52 39.77 -8.22
C ASP A 59 -27.40 40.14 -9.72
N THR A 60 -26.59 39.35 -10.45
CA THR A 60 -26.43 39.49 -11.89
C THR A 60 -27.25 38.36 -12.46
N ARG A 61 -28.51 38.67 -12.83
CA ARG A 61 -28.92 38.21 -14.16
C ARG A 61 -27.86 38.76 -15.11
N ARG A 62 -26.83 37.95 -15.39
CA ARG A 62 -25.81 38.26 -16.38
C ARG A 62 -26.55 38.73 -17.63
N ASP A 63 -26.18 39.88 -18.16
CA ASP A 63 -26.74 40.30 -19.43
C ASP A 63 -26.20 39.33 -20.49
N ILE A 64 -27.03 38.34 -20.86
CA ILE A 64 -26.73 37.32 -21.87
C ILE A 64 -26.19 37.99 -23.13
N SER A 65 -26.71 39.17 -23.46
CA SER A 65 -26.30 39.99 -24.61
C SER A 65 -24.85 40.49 -24.49
N ALA A 66 -24.40 40.85 -23.28
CA ALA A 66 -23.04 41.30 -23.02
C ALA A 66 -22.04 40.13 -23.12
N SER A 67 -22.33 38.99 -22.51
CA SER A 67 -21.46 37.81 -22.58
C SER A 67 -21.35 37.23 -24.00
N VAL A 68 -22.42 37.29 -24.81
CA VAL A 68 -22.38 36.93 -26.24
C VAL A 68 -21.56 37.93 -27.05
N LEU A 69 -21.65 39.23 -26.76
CA LEU A 69 -20.86 40.26 -27.44
C LEU A 69 -19.37 40.10 -27.14
N GLU A 70 -19.01 39.88 -25.88
CA GLU A 70 -17.63 39.63 -25.44
C GLU A 70 -17.06 38.35 -26.06
N PHE A 71 -17.85 37.28 -26.14
CA PHE A 71 -17.44 36.05 -26.84
C PHE A 71 -17.13 36.30 -28.31
N ASN A 72 -17.99 37.05 -29.03
CA ASN A 72 -17.75 37.36 -30.44
C ASN A 72 -16.50 38.23 -30.61
N ASN A 73 -16.26 39.19 -29.71
CA ASN A 73 -15.06 40.01 -29.74
C ASN A 73 -13.80 39.17 -29.51
N TRP A 74 -13.82 38.23 -28.56
CA TRP A 74 -12.72 37.29 -28.35
C TRP A 74 -12.52 36.39 -29.57
N TYR A 75 -13.60 35.84 -30.14
CA TYR A 75 -13.54 34.97 -31.32
C TYR A 75 -13.06 35.69 -32.59
N ASP A 76 -13.23 37.02 -32.67
CA ASP A 76 -12.77 37.81 -33.81
C ASP A 76 -11.36 38.39 -33.61
N THR A 77 -10.92 38.63 -32.37
CA THR A 77 -9.67 39.40 -32.09
C THR A 77 -8.65 38.69 -31.20
N GLY A 78 -9.07 37.72 -30.40
CA GLY A 78 -8.24 36.92 -29.51
C GLY A 78 -7.66 37.64 -28.29
N GLN A 79 -8.02 38.90 -28.00
CA GLN A 79 -7.28 39.72 -27.02
C GLN A 79 -7.96 39.96 -25.67
N GLU A 80 -9.29 40.01 -25.57
CA GLU A 80 -9.98 40.28 -24.30
C GLU A 80 -11.26 39.46 -24.19
N TYR A 81 -11.42 38.73 -23.08
CA TYR A 81 -12.65 37.99 -22.77
C TYR A 81 -12.92 38.00 -21.26
N ASP A 82 -13.52 39.08 -20.75
CA ASP A 82 -13.79 39.26 -19.32
C ASP A 82 -14.77 38.21 -18.76
N SER A 83 -15.68 37.70 -19.60
CA SER A 83 -16.58 36.57 -19.29
C SER A 83 -16.00 35.18 -19.58
N SER A 84 -14.67 35.01 -19.71
CA SER A 84 -14.03 33.70 -19.98
C SER A 84 -14.42 32.59 -19.02
N ASN A 85 -14.73 32.94 -17.77
CA ASN A 85 -15.25 32.02 -16.76
C ASN A 85 -16.52 31.29 -17.21
N VAL A 86 -17.41 31.96 -17.95
CA VAL A 86 -18.69 31.37 -18.40
C VAL A 86 -18.42 30.29 -19.44
N LEU A 87 -17.58 30.58 -20.44
CA LEU A 87 -17.18 29.59 -21.44
C LEU A 87 -16.44 28.41 -20.81
N ARG A 88 -15.53 28.69 -19.87
CA ARG A 88 -14.80 27.66 -19.12
C ARG A 88 -15.74 26.76 -18.33
N SER A 89 -16.67 27.32 -17.53
CA SER A 89 -17.61 26.51 -16.77
C SER A 89 -18.52 25.67 -17.66
N GLY A 90 -18.93 26.20 -18.81
CA GLY A 90 -19.63 25.43 -19.83
C GLY A 90 -18.80 24.26 -20.36
N ALA A 91 -17.50 24.48 -20.64
CA ALA A 91 -16.60 23.43 -21.10
C ALA A 91 -16.39 22.36 -20.04
N GLU A 92 -16.19 22.76 -18.78
CA GLU A 92 -16.09 21.85 -17.63
C GLU A 92 -17.34 20.99 -17.47
N GLU A 93 -18.54 21.59 -17.61
CA GLU A 93 -19.82 20.87 -17.54
C GLU A 93 -19.96 19.87 -18.70
N VAL A 94 -19.63 20.27 -19.93
CA VAL A 94 -19.71 19.40 -21.11
C VAL A 94 -18.74 18.21 -20.98
N LEU A 95 -17.50 18.43 -20.53
CA LEU A 95 -16.51 17.37 -20.31
C LEU A 95 -16.96 16.42 -19.19
N GLY A 96 -17.53 16.94 -18.11
CA GLY A 96 -18.02 16.13 -16.98
C GLY A 96 -19.36 15.42 -17.22
N LYS A 97 -20.05 15.70 -18.34
CA LYS A 97 -21.44 15.26 -18.54
C LYS A 97 -21.59 13.74 -18.70
N TRP A 98 -20.71 13.13 -19.49
CA TRP A 98 -20.78 11.70 -19.86
C TRP A 98 -19.62 10.88 -19.31
N TYR A 99 -18.52 11.54 -18.91
CA TYR A 99 -17.27 10.88 -18.57
C TYR A 99 -16.71 11.40 -17.24
N ASP A 100 -16.00 10.50 -16.55
CA ASP A 100 -15.11 10.90 -15.47
C ASP A 100 -13.78 11.42 -16.06
N SER A 101 -13.79 12.67 -16.51
CA SER A 101 -12.78 13.22 -17.44
C SER A 101 -11.34 13.13 -16.93
N THR A 102 -11.12 13.33 -15.64
CA THR A 102 -9.78 13.39 -15.04
C THR A 102 -9.27 12.04 -14.54
N ARG A 103 -10.03 10.95 -14.76
CA ARG A 103 -9.70 9.60 -14.33
C ARG A 103 -8.99 8.81 -15.43
N VAL A 104 -7.81 8.30 -15.12
CA VAL A 104 -7.11 7.25 -15.88
C VAL A 104 -7.43 5.88 -15.26
N ALA A 105 -7.99 5.01 -16.08
CA ALA A 105 -8.41 3.65 -15.74
C ALA A 105 -8.56 2.83 -17.05
N ASN A 106 -9.31 1.73 -17.03
CA ASN A 106 -9.69 1.03 -18.25
C ASN A 106 -10.61 1.93 -19.12
N PRO A 107 -10.21 2.25 -20.38
CA PRO A 107 -10.99 3.14 -21.26
C PRO A 107 -12.30 2.50 -21.74
N ASN A 108 -12.39 1.17 -21.73
CA ASN A 108 -13.57 0.41 -22.11
C ASN A 108 -14.52 0.17 -20.92
N ALA A 109 -14.14 0.59 -19.72
CA ALA A 109 -14.97 0.43 -18.55
C ALA A 109 -16.14 1.41 -18.55
N SER A 110 -17.32 0.88 -18.23
CA SER A 110 -18.54 1.67 -18.02
C SER A 110 -18.82 1.95 -16.55
N THR A 111 -17.99 1.40 -15.65
CA THR A 111 -18.16 1.51 -14.20
C THR A 111 -17.61 2.83 -13.67
N THR A 112 -18.52 3.70 -13.27
CA THR A 112 -18.26 4.82 -12.36
C THR A 112 -17.99 4.30 -10.95
N GLY A 113 -17.17 5.00 -10.16
CA GLY A 113 -16.90 4.64 -8.77
C GLY A 113 -15.96 3.45 -8.54
N VAL A 114 -15.33 2.92 -9.60
CA VAL A 114 -14.23 1.94 -9.48
C VAL A 114 -12.91 2.71 -9.40
N GLY A 115 -11.89 2.14 -8.78
CA GLY A 115 -10.59 2.79 -8.60
C GLY A 115 -9.97 3.31 -9.90
N GLY A 116 -9.12 4.33 -9.78
CA GLY A 116 -8.36 4.90 -10.87
C GLY A 116 -7.40 5.96 -10.37
N ILE A 117 -6.59 6.48 -11.29
CA ILE A 117 -5.69 7.60 -11.04
C ILE A 117 -6.40 8.88 -11.49
N TYR A 118 -6.51 9.85 -10.60
CA TYR A 118 -7.19 11.11 -10.83
C TYR A 118 -6.18 12.25 -10.92
N PHE A 119 -6.37 13.12 -11.92
CA PHE A 119 -5.81 14.47 -11.87
C PHE A 119 -6.65 15.34 -10.91
N THR A 120 -6.04 15.74 -9.79
CA THR A 120 -6.71 16.42 -8.67
C THR A 120 -6.43 17.92 -8.60
N HIS A 121 -5.58 18.47 -9.46
CA HIS A 121 -5.31 19.91 -9.45
C HIS A 121 -6.56 20.75 -9.77
N GLY A 122 -6.87 21.72 -8.91
CA GLY A 122 -8.05 22.58 -9.03
C GLY A 122 -9.35 21.92 -8.52
N SER A 123 -10.48 22.58 -8.77
CA SER A 123 -11.81 22.11 -8.34
C SER A 123 -12.64 21.46 -9.45
N SER A 124 -12.23 21.56 -10.71
CA SER A 124 -12.94 21.10 -11.91
C SER A 124 -12.01 20.41 -12.92
N VAL A 125 -12.55 19.94 -14.06
CA VAL A 125 -11.75 19.47 -15.20
C VAL A 125 -10.88 20.64 -15.70
N PRO A 126 -9.58 20.48 -15.93
CA PRO A 126 -8.74 21.61 -16.33
C PRO A 126 -9.07 22.04 -17.75
N VAL A 127 -9.56 23.27 -17.89
CA VAL A 127 -9.82 23.92 -19.19
C VAL A 127 -8.98 25.18 -19.29
N SER A 128 -8.45 25.43 -20.48
CA SER A 128 -7.70 26.64 -20.82
C SER A 128 -8.27 27.28 -22.07
N ILE A 129 -8.26 28.61 -22.13
CA ILE A 129 -8.78 29.39 -23.26
C ILE A 129 -7.61 30.20 -23.84
N GLN A 130 -7.30 29.97 -25.11
CA GLN A 130 -6.18 30.62 -25.78
C GLN A 130 -6.32 32.15 -25.76
N GLY A 131 -5.29 32.84 -25.25
CA GLY A 131 -5.25 34.27 -24.95
C GLY A 131 -5.69 34.62 -23.52
N PRO A 132 -7.01 34.62 -23.19
CA PRO A 132 -7.53 35.12 -21.92
C PRO A 132 -7.16 34.32 -20.67
N ASP A 133 -7.00 33.00 -20.80
CA ASP A 133 -6.79 32.10 -19.66
C ASP A 133 -5.92 30.90 -20.08
N GLU A 134 -4.76 31.22 -20.66
CA GLU A 134 -3.75 30.23 -21.02
C GLU A 134 -3.05 29.67 -19.80
N ARG A 135 -3.33 28.40 -19.54
CA ARG A 135 -2.69 27.61 -18.50
C ARG A 135 -1.39 27.03 -19.05
N LYS A 136 -0.36 27.00 -18.20
CA LYS A 136 0.93 26.38 -18.53
C LYS A 136 0.99 24.90 -18.16
N ASP A 137 0.02 24.46 -17.37
CA ASP A 137 -0.16 23.10 -16.90
C ASP A 137 -1.20 22.35 -17.76
N LEU A 138 -1.37 21.06 -17.44
CA LEU A 138 -2.25 20.15 -18.18
C LEU A 138 -3.69 20.67 -18.22
N SER A 139 -4.24 20.84 -19.43
CA SER A 139 -5.59 21.35 -19.64
C SER A 139 -6.13 21.02 -21.03
N VAL A 140 -7.45 20.98 -21.16
CA VAL A 140 -8.13 20.98 -22.46
C VAL A 140 -8.12 22.40 -23.01
N MET A 141 -7.43 22.61 -24.13
CA MET A 141 -7.28 23.93 -24.75
C MET A 141 -8.46 24.24 -25.68
N LEU A 142 -9.14 25.36 -25.43
CA LEU A 142 -10.05 25.99 -26.37
C LEU A 142 -9.26 26.97 -27.25
N GLU A 143 -8.78 26.45 -28.39
CA GLU A 143 -7.98 27.21 -29.35
C GLU A 143 -8.82 28.25 -30.08
N PHE A 144 -8.22 29.41 -30.30
CA PHE A 144 -8.73 30.41 -31.22
C PHE A 144 -8.54 29.93 -32.67
N ASN A 145 -9.60 29.43 -33.29
CA ASN A 145 -9.57 29.02 -34.70
C ASN A 145 -10.94 29.21 -35.39
N ASP A 146 -10.92 29.41 -36.71
CA ASP A 146 -12.10 29.66 -37.56
C ASP A 146 -13.07 28.47 -37.66
N GLY A 147 -12.69 27.29 -37.13
CA GLY A 147 -13.45 26.05 -37.28
C GLY A 147 -14.45 25.78 -36.16
N ASN A 148 -14.23 26.34 -34.97
CA ASN A 148 -14.92 25.92 -33.75
C ASN A 148 -15.99 26.90 -33.22
N ARG A 149 -16.36 27.94 -33.98
CA ARG A 149 -17.31 28.98 -33.51
C ARG A 149 -18.59 28.41 -32.94
N ASP A 150 -19.27 27.57 -33.72
CA ASP A 150 -20.58 27.02 -33.33
C ASP A 150 -20.44 26.09 -32.13
N LEU A 151 -19.34 25.34 -32.04
CA LEU A 151 -19.03 24.48 -30.90
C LEU A 151 -18.85 25.33 -29.63
N TYR A 152 -17.99 26.35 -29.67
CA TYR A 152 -17.73 27.18 -28.49
C TYR A 152 -18.93 28.04 -28.11
N PHE A 153 -19.77 28.41 -29.08
CA PHE A 153 -21.03 29.07 -28.78
C PHE A 153 -21.99 28.15 -28.04
N ASP A 154 -22.13 26.88 -28.46
CA ASP A 154 -22.91 25.90 -27.69
C ASP A 154 -22.36 25.73 -26.26
N ILE A 155 -21.03 25.62 -26.12
CA ILE A 155 -20.37 25.51 -24.80
C ILE A 155 -20.66 26.74 -23.94
N LEU A 156 -20.61 27.94 -24.52
CA LEU A 156 -20.95 29.18 -23.85
C LEU A 156 -22.40 29.16 -23.35
N GLN A 157 -23.34 28.69 -24.19
CA GLN A 157 -24.74 28.56 -23.81
C GLN A 157 -24.94 27.59 -22.64
N VAL A 158 -24.21 26.47 -22.61
CA VAL A 158 -24.20 25.57 -21.44
C VAL A 158 -23.72 26.32 -20.19
N GLY A 159 -22.61 27.04 -20.26
CA GLY A 159 -22.09 27.81 -19.13
C GLY A 159 -22.99 28.95 -18.64
N MET A 160 -23.84 29.49 -19.52
CA MET A 160 -24.86 30.49 -19.15
C MET A 160 -26.02 29.90 -18.35
N HIS A 161 -26.25 28.60 -18.41
CA HIS A 161 -27.32 27.89 -17.72
C HIS A 161 -26.95 27.38 -16.31
N ASP A 162 -25.74 27.68 -15.82
CA ASP A 162 -25.31 27.52 -14.42
C ASP A 162 -25.71 26.18 -13.75
N GLY A 163 -25.49 25.06 -14.46
CA GLY A 163 -25.78 23.72 -13.94
C GLY A 163 -27.26 23.31 -13.95
N GLU A 164 -28.16 24.09 -14.57
CA GLU A 164 -29.55 23.69 -14.84
C GLU A 164 -29.66 22.62 -15.96
N GLY A 165 -28.54 22.24 -16.56
CA GLY A 165 -28.44 21.25 -17.63
C GLY A 165 -28.29 21.87 -19.01
N PHE A 166 -28.30 21.00 -20.03
CA PHE A 166 -28.05 21.43 -21.40
C PHE A 166 -29.28 22.18 -21.95
N PRO A 167 -29.08 23.37 -22.54
CA PRO A 167 -30.16 24.11 -23.18
C PRO A 167 -30.80 23.32 -24.34
N ASP A 168 -32.08 23.54 -24.62
CA ASP A 168 -32.77 22.83 -25.72
C ASP A 168 -32.22 23.19 -27.11
N ASP A 169 -31.53 24.33 -27.23
CA ASP A 169 -31.02 24.89 -28.47
C ASP A 169 -29.55 24.54 -28.78
N VAL A 170 -28.83 23.87 -27.87
CA VAL A 170 -27.45 23.41 -28.15
C VAL A 170 -27.44 22.13 -28.96
N ASN A 171 -26.40 21.96 -29.79
CA ASN A 171 -26.19 20.70 -30.51
C ASN A 171 -25.50 19.67 -29.60
N ALA A 172 -26.31 18.86 -28.89
CA ALA A 172 -25.81 17.84 -27.97
C ALA A 172 -24.88 16.79 -28.64
N GLU A 173 -25.10 16.45 -29.92
CA GLU A 173 -24.24 15.50 -30.64
C GLU A 173 -22.85 16.08 -30.90
N ARG A 174 -22.78 17.37 -31.27
CA ARG A 174 -21.51 18.10 -31.46
C ARG A 174 -20.75 18.23 -30.13
N LEU A 175 -21.44 18.58 -29.05
CA LEU A 175 -20.86 18.66 -27.71
C LEU A 175 -20.34 17.30 -27.24
N HIS A 176 -21.10 16.23 -27.47
CA HIS A 176 -20.70 14.87 -27.12
C HIS A 176 -19.45 14.41 -27.91
N ALA A 177 -19.41 14.67 -29.22
CA ALA A 177 -18.26 14.33 -30.05
C ALA A 177 -16.99 15.06 -29.58
N TRP A 178 -17.08 16.37 -29.35
CA TRP A 178 -15.97 17.16 -28.83
C TRP A 178 -15.51 16.68 -27.44
N ALA A 179 -16.45 16.38 -26.53
CA ALA A 179 -16.14 15.86 -25.21
C ALA A 179 -15.44 14.51 -25.28
N THR A 180 -15.88 13.63 -26.19
CA THR A 180 -15.27 12.30 -26.40
C THR A 180 -13.79 12.45 -26.76
N ASP A 181 -13.49 13.24 -27.80
CA ASP A 181 -12.12 13.43 -28.28
C ASP A 181 -11.24 14.13 -27.23
N SER A 182 -11.77 15.17 -26.58
CA SER A 182 -11.05 15.94 -25.56
C SER A 182 -10.74 15.12 -24.31
N VAL A 183 -11.67 14.27 -23.86
CA VAL A 183 -11.46 13.40 -22.70
C VAL A 183 -10.47 12.28 -23.03
N VAL A 184 -10.51 11.73 -24.24
CA VAL A 184 -9.52 10.72 -24.67
C VAL A 184 -8.12 11.33 -24.66
N GLN A 185 -7.94 12.53 -25.23
CA GLN A 185 -6.65 13.21 -25.21
C GLN A 185 -6.20 13.57 -23.79
N LEU A 186 -7.08 14.17 -22.98
CA LEU A 186 -6.74 14.53 -21.61
C LEU A 186 -6.28 13.32 -20.79
N ARG A 187 -7.00 12.18 -20.88
CA ARG A 187 -6.61 10.96 -20.18
C ARG A 187 -5.31 10.37 -20.70
N HIS A 188 -5.04 10.51 -22.00
CA HIS A 188 -3.77 10.11 -22.58
C HIS A 188 -2.62 10.95 -22.00
N ASP A 189 -2.77 12.27 -21.95
CA ASP A 189 -1.75 13.18 -21.41
C ASP A 189 -1.53 12.97 -19.90
N ILE A 190 -2.61 12.76 -19.12
CA ILE A 190 -2.50 12.38 -17.69
C ILE A 190 -1.68 11.10 -17.57
N ARG A 191 -2.00 10.08 -18.39
CA ARG A 191 -1.31 8.79 -18.36
C ARG A 191 0.16 8.94 -18.73
N GLU A 192 0.49 9.66 -19.81
CA GLU A 192 1.87 9.91 -20.24
C GLU A 192 2.66 10.58 -19.11
N ARG A 193 2.06 11.57 -18.44
CA ARG A 193 2.71 12.27 -17.33
C ARG A 193 2.92 11.38 -16.10
N VAL A 194 1.99 10.47 -15.80
CA VAL A 194 2.16 9.49 -14.73
C VAL A 194 3.19 8.43 -15.12
N GLU A 195 3.18 7.94 -16.35
CA GLU A 195 4.10 6.89 -16.82
C GLU A 195 5.51 7.42 -17.10
N SER A 196 5.73 8.74 -17.17
CA SER A 196 7.06 9.31 -17.39
C SER A 196 8.07 9.04 -16.27
N CYS A 197 7.60 8.65 -15.08
CA CYS A 197 8.44 8.23 -13.96
C CYS A 197 8.81 6.73 -13.99
N LEU A 198 8.21 5.96 -14.91
CA LEU A 198 8.45 4.53 -15.05
C LEU A 198 9.55 4.28 -16.09
N PRO A 199 10.42 3.27 -15.89
CA PRO A 199 11.40 2.89 -16.89
C PRO A 199 10.76 2.30 -18.15
N GLU A 200 11.54 2.26 -19.23
CA GLU A 200 11.10 1.64 -20.49
C GLU A 200 10.61 0.20 -20.27
N ASN A 201 9.48 -0.15 -20.89
CA ASN A 201 8.79 -1.45 -20.77
C ASN A 201 8.07 -1.69 -19.44
N LEU A 202 7.94 -0.68 -18.57
CA LEU A 202 7.07 -0.72 -17.39
C LEU A 202 5.89 0.25 -17.59
N SER A 203 4.67 -0.28 -17.62
CA SER A 203 3.44 0.52 -17.64
C SER A 203 2.73 0.48 -16.28
N ILE A 204 1.74 1.34 -16.06
CA ILE A 204 0.94 1.32 -14.83
C ILE A 204 0.30 -0.06 -14.62
N GLU A 205 -0.19 -0.72 -15.68
CA GLU A 205 -0.77 -2.06 -15.55
C GLU A 205 0.26 -3.07 -15.03
N HIS A 206 1.50 -3.01 -15.52
CA HIS A 206 2.58 -3.86 -15.03
C HIS A 206 2.86 -3.59 -13.57
N VAL A 207 2.97 -2.32 -13.17
CA VAL A 207 3.19 -1.96 -11.76
C VAL A 207 2.05 -2.49 -10.89
N VAL A 208 0.80 -2.36 -11.30
CA VAL A 208 -0.37 -2.82 -10.53
C VAL A 208 -0.37 -4.35 -10.35
N VAL A 209 -0.15 -5.11 -11.43
CA VAL A 209 -0.07 -6.58 -11.36
C VAL A 209 1.15 -7.03 -10.55
N PHE A 210 2.30 -6.40 -10.77
CA PHE A 210 3.52 -6.74 -10.06
C PHE A 210 3.44 -6.38 -8.57
N SER A 211 2.82 -5.27 -8.20
CA SER A 211 2.54 -4.92 -6.78
C SER A 211 1.70 -5.99 -6.10
N LYS A 212 0.74 -6.57 -6.84
CA LYS A 212 -0.08 -7.67 -6.34
C LYS A 212 0.73 -8.95 -6.17
N PHE A 213 1.60 -9.26 -7.12
CA PHE A 213 2.55 -10.37 -7.03
C PHE A 213 3.50 -10.21 -5.83
N LEU A 214 4.11 -9.04 -5.66
CA LEU A 214 4.97 -8.71 -4.52
C LEU A 214 4.27 -8.97 -3.19
N LEU A 215 3.02 -8.51 -3.03
CA LEU A 215 2.25 -8.78 -1.82
C LEU A 215 1.96 -10.26 -1.61
N ARG A 216 1.57 -10.99 -2.67
CA ARG A 216 1.27 -12.43 -2.58
C ARG A 216 2.52 -13.25 -2.23
N ASN A 217 3.64 -12.96 -2.88
CA ASN A 217 4.91 -13.63 -2.58
C ASN A 217 5.39 -13.33 -1.15
N ALA A 218 5.31 -12.07 -0.71
CA ALA A 218 5.73 -11.67 0.63
C ALA A 218 4.81 -12.19 1.75
N GLU A 219 3.55 -12.48 1.44
CA GLU A 219 2.57 -12.93 2.43
C GLU A 219 2.32 -14.42 2.41
N PHE A 220 2.50 -15.09 1.28
CA PHE A 220 2.13 -16.51 1.15
C PHE A 220 3.21 -17.34 0.46
N GLY A 221 4.33 -16.74 0.04
CA GLY A 221 5.35 -17.45 -0.71
C GLY A 221 4.97 -17.78 -2.15
N ASP A 222 3.86 -17.22 -2.66
CA ASP A 222 3.41 -17.51 -4.02
C ASP A 222 4.47 -17.11 -5.06
N LEU A 223 4.80 -18.04 -5.96
CA LEU A 223 5.72 -17.82 -7.08
C LEU A 223 5.01 -17.56 -8.41
N GLU A 224 3.68 -17.74 -8.44
CA GLU A 224 2.86 -17.51 -9.61
C GLU A 224 1.77 -16.48 -9.32
N ILE A 225 1.42 -15.69 -10.33
CA ILE A 225 0.25 -14.81 -10.27
C ILE A 225 -0.76 -15.25 -11.32
N THR A 226 -1.92 -15.68 -10.85
CA THR A 226 -3.05 -16.03 -11.70
C THR A 226 -4.11 -14.93 -11.65
N ARG A 227 -4.99 -14.88 -12.64
CA ARG A 227 -6.18 -14.01 -12.63
C ARG A 227 -6.89 -13.98 -11.27
N ASP A 228 -7.16 -15.15 -10.67
CA ASP A 228 -7.92 -15.22 -9.43
C ASP A 228 -7.14 -14.58 -8.27
N LEU A 229 -5.81 -14.75 -8.26
CA LEU A 229 -4.91 -14.09 -7.31
C LEU A 229 -4.78 -12.59 -7.55
N VAL A 230 -4.86 -12.12 -8.80
CA VAL A 230 -4.84 -10.68 -9.13
C VAL A 230 -6.03 -9.97 -8.47
N PHE A 231 -7.22 -10.57 -8.55
CA PHE A 231 -8.46 -10.01 -7.99
C PHE A 231 -8.75 -10.43 -6.55
N ASP A 232 -7.89 -11.22 -5.92
CA ASP A 232 -8.07 -11.64 -4.54
C ASP A 232 -8.06 -10.42 -3.61
N GLU A 233 -9.22 -10.00 -3.10
CA GLU A 233 -9.32 -8.82 -2.24
C GLU A 233 -8.81 -9.07 -0.82
N GLY A 234 -8.58 -10.33 -0.43
CA GLY A 234 -8.20 -10.65 0.93
C GLY A 234 -7.92 -12.12 1.14
N THR A 235 -6.72 -12.39 1.58
CA THR A 235 -6.56 -13.20 2.78
C THR A 235 -5.92 -12.27 3.82
N PRO A 236 -6.67 -11.82 4.84
CA PRO A 236 -6.11 -11.08 5.98
C PRO A 236 -4.96 -11.83 6.63
N ARG A 237 -4.12 -11.12 7.39
CA ARG A 237 -3.01 -11.70 8.16
C ARG A 237 -3.44 -12.88 9.06
N ASP A 238 -4.71 -12.92 9.44
CA ASP A 238 -5.31 -13.90 10.36
C ASP A 238 -5.63 -15.27 9.73
N ASP A 239 -5.42 -15.45 8.41
CA ASP A 239 -5.63 -16.73 7.71
C ASP A 239 -4.33 -17.53 7.52
N ARG A 240 -3.18 -17.02 8.00
CA ARG A 240 -1.95 -17.82 8.07
C ARG A 240 -1.93 -18.53 9.40
N ASP A 241 -1.91 -19.86 9.37
CA ASP A 241 -1.78 -20.71 10.56
C ASP A 241 -0.35 -20.71 11.15
N TYR A 242 0.51 -19.78 10.70
CA TYR A 242 1.93 -19.72 11.02
C TYR A 242 2.44 -18.29 11.16
N ASP A 243 3.54 -18.12 11.91
CA ASP A 243 4.14 -16.83 12.21
C ASP A 243 4.65 -16.09 10.95
N ASP A 244 4.91 -14.78 11.06
CA ASP A 244 5.33 -13.96 9.91
C ASP A 244 6.78 -14.29 9.50
N PRO A 245 7.03 -15.02 8.38
CA PRO A 245 8.33 -15.64 8.14
C PRO A 245 9.47 -14.64 7.98
N ILE A 246 9.17 -13.49 7.35
CA ILE A 246 10.14 -12.40 7.16
C ILE A 246 10.56 -11.81 8.52
N ARG A 247 9.62 -11.71 9.49
CA ARG A 247 9.94 -11.20 10.83
C ARG A 247 10.68 -12.23 11.66
N ALA A 248 10.36 -13.51 11.50
CA ALA A 248 11.05 -14.61 12.16
C ALA A 248 12.51 -14.69 11.71
N ALA A 249 12.75 -14.58 10.39
CA ALA A 249 14.09 -14.72 9.83
C ALA A 249 14.97 -13.48 9.99
N ILE A 250 14.45 -12.29 9.69
CA ILE A 250 15.28 -11.08 9.53
C ILE A 250 14.93 -10.03 10.61
N GLY A 251 13.94 -10.31 11.45
CA GLY A 251 13.51 -9.42 12.53
C GLY A 251 12.52 -8.34 12.08
N SER A 252 11.72 -7.88 13.05
CA SER A 252 10.62 -6.93 12.82
C SER A 252 11.06 -5.50 12.46
N ASN A 253 12.32 -5.14 12.75
CA ASN A 253 12.89 -3.82 12.49
C ASN A 253 13.81 -3.82 11.26
N SER A 254 13.79 -4.88 10.45
CA SER A 254 14.57 -4.92 9.21
C SER A 254 14.00 -3.95 8.16
N PRO A 255 14.84 -3.37 7.29
CA PRO A 255 14.39 -2.55 6.17
C PRO A 255 13.35 -3.27 5.28
N LEU A 256 13.53 -4.57 5.03
CA LEU A 256 12.58 -5.38 4.27
C LEU A 256 11.20 -5.45 4.95
N ALA A 257 11.17 -5.71 6.27
CA ALA A 257 9.92 -5.73 7.02
C ALA A 257 9.24 -4.35 7.08
N GLU A 258 10.01 -3.27 7.19
CA GLU A 258 9.50 -1.90 7.14
C GLU A 258 8.83 -1.59 5.79
N GLN A 259 9.53 -1.84 4.68
CA GLN A 259 8.99 -1.55 3.36
C GLN A 259 7.83 -2.46 2.98
N LEU A 260 7.84 -3.71 3.42
CA LEU A 260 6.67 -4.58 3.31
C LEU A 260 5.45 -3.99 4.03
N ASN A 261 5.62 -3.44 5.24
CA ASN A 261 4.51 -2.81 5.95
C ASN A 261 4.00 -1.55 5.21
N THR A 262 4.89 -0.79 4.57
CA THR A 262 4.53 0.34 3.71
C THR A 262 3.70 -0.11 2.52
N LEU A 263 4.13 -1.15 1.80
CA LEU A 263 3.38 -1.73 0.68
C LEU A 263 2.03 -2.33 1.14
N LYS A 264 1.99 -3.02 2.28
CA LYS A 264 0.75 -3.58 2.86
C LYS A 264 -0.30 -2.50 3.15
N LYS A 265 0.12 -1.30 3.59
CA LYS A 265 -0.80 -0.15 3.79
C LYS A 265 -1.45 0.31 2.47
N ARG A 266 -0.87 -0.03 1.32
CA ARG A 266 -1.39 0.28 -0.02
C ARG A 266 -2.28 -0.83 -0.60
N ARG A 267 -2.61 -1.90 0.14
CA ARG A 267 -3.45 -3.02 -0.38
C ARG A 267 -4.76 -2.54 -0.99
N THR A 268 -5.42 -1.59 -0.34
CA THR A 268 -6.68 -1.01 -0.83
C THR A 268 -6.47 -0.25 -2.14
N ASP A 269 -5.37 0.50 -2.25
CA ASP A 269 -5.01 1.23 -3.47
C ASP A 269 -4.71 0.25 -4.62
N ILE A 270 -3.92 -0.80 -4.36
CA ILE A 270 -3.62 -1.87 -5.32
C ILE A 270 -4.91 -2.54 -5.81
N THR A 271 -5.80 -2.91 -4.89
CA THR A 271 -7.09 -3.55 -5.23
C THR A 271 -7.98 -2.62 -6.04
N ALA A 272 -8.04 -1.34 -5.67
CA ALA A 272 -8.78 -0.33 -6.39
C ALA A 272 -8.24 -0.14 -7.82
N LEU A 273 -6.91 -0.11 -7.99
CA LEU A 273 -6.27 0.01 -9.30
C LEU A 273 -6.43 -1.27 -10.14
N VAL A 274 -6.30 -2.46 -9.56
CA VAL A 274 -6.60 -3.73 -10.24
C VAL A 274 -8.02 -3.70 -10.81
N ASN A 275 -9.00 -3.35 -9.97
CA ASN A 275 -10.38 -3.23 -10.39
C ASN A 275 -10.55 -2.12 -11.45
N GLY A 276 -9.85 -1.00 -11.30
CA GLY A 276 -9.89 0.13 -12.22
C GLY A 276 -9.37 -0.15 -13.62
N PHE A 277 -8.24 -0.86 -13.72
CA PHE A 277 -7.53 -1.10 -14.97
C PHE A 277 -7.99 -2.38 -15.67
N PHE A 278 -8.51 -3.38 -14.95
CA PHE A 278 -8.81 -4.69 -15.51
C PHE A 278 -10.29 -5.10 -15.49
N LEU A 279 -11.20 -4.31 -14.90
CA LEU A 279 -12.64 -4.56 -15.01
C LEU A 279 -13.30 -3.65 -16.05
N LEU A 280 -14.13 -4.25 -16.90
CA LEU A 280 -15.06 -3.53 -17.78
C LEU A 280 -16.34 -3.14 -17.03
N LYS A 281 -16.76 -4.01 -16.10
CA LYS A 281 -17.89 -3.87 -15.17
C LYS A 281 -17.59 -4.67 -13.89
N LYS A 282 -18.37 -4.47 -12.81
CA LYS A 282 -18.17 -5.07 -11.47
C LYS A 282 -17.72 -6.55 -11.46
N ASN A 283 -18.24 -7.38 -12.38
CA ASN A 283 -17.90 -8.80 -12.46
C ASN A 283 -17.40 -9.23 -13.86
N LEU A 284 -16.97 -8.28 -14.70
CA LEU A 284 -16.53 -8.56 -16.06
C LEU A 284 -15.11 -8.07 -16.25
N VAL A 285 -14.19 -9.01 -16.42
CA VAL A 285 -12.75 -8.76 -16.60
C VAL A 285 -12.45 -8.47 -18.07
N ASP A 286 -11.58 -7.48 -18.30
CA ASP A 286 -10.91 -7.24 -19.58
C ASP A 286 -9.76 -8.23 -19.74
N HIS A 287 -10.11 -9.42 -20.25
CA HIS A 287 -9.17 -10.54 -20.35
C HIS A 287 -7.97 -10.25 -21.24
N ASP A 288 -8.15 -9.53 -22.35
CA ASP A 288 -7.06 -9.27 -23.28
C ASP A 288 -6.01 -8.35 -22.65
N ARG A 289 -6.48 -7.34 -21.90
CA ARG A 289 -5.62 -6.41 -21.17
C ARG A 289 -4.90 -7.08 -20.01
N LEU A 290 -5.61 -7.85 -19.18
CA LEU A 290 -5.01 -8.52 -18.01
C LEU A 290 -4.03 -9.62 -18.44
N ARG A 291 -4.45 -10.52 -19.33
CA ARG A 291 -3.68 -11.72 -19.67
C ARG A 291 -2.32 -11.39 -20.28
N THR A 292 -2.22 -10.28 -21.01
CA THR A 292 -0.95 -9.83 -21.59
C THR A 292 0.04 -9.50 -20.47
N VAL A 293 -0.38 -8.65 -19.53
CA VAL A 293 0.46 -8.18 -18.42
C VAL A 293 0.74 -9.29 -17.40
N GLU A 294 -0.29 -10.06 -17.04
CA GLU A 294 -0.18 -11.23 -16.16
C GLU A 294 0.87 -12.21 -16.67
N ARG A 295 0.79 -12.58 -17.96
CA ARG A 295 1.74 -13.51 -18.56
C ARG A 295 3.14 -12.92 -18.59
N GLU A 296 3.31 -11.66 -18.98
CA GLU A 296 4.64 -11.07 -19.04
C GLU A 296 5.30 -11.00 -17.65
N VAL A 297 4.55 -10.62 -16.61
CA VAL A 297 5.04 -10.62 -15.23
C VAL A 297 5.35 -12.03 -14.73
N ALA A 298 4.48 -13.01 -15.01
CA ALA A 298 4.67 -14.40 -14.60
C ALA A 298 5.83 -15.10 -15.33
N ASP A 299 6.07 -14.76 -16.61
CA ASP A 299 7.13 -15.34 -17.42
C ASP A 299 8.53 -14.91 -16.93
N ASP A 300 8.68 -13.70 -16.38
CA ASP A 300 9.95 -13.19 -15.84
C ASP A 300 9.76 -12.18 -14.69
N PRO A 301 9.41 -12.65 -13.47
CA PRO A 301 9.20 -11.75 -12.31
C PRO A 301 10.46 -10.95 -11.95
N SER A 302 11.65 -11.53 -12.16
CA SER A 302 12.94 -10.90 -11.85
C SER A 302 13.18 -9.66 -12.71
N LYS A 303 12.83 -9.70 -14.00
CA LYS A 303 12.86 -8.51 -14.85
C LYS A 303 11.98 -7.38 -14.29
N TYR A 304 10.78 -7.70 -13.80
CA TYR A 304 9.88 -6.68 -13.24
C TYR A 304 10.35 -6.18 -11.88
N LEU A 305 11.07 -7.01 -11.10
CA LEU A 305 11.79 -6.57 -9.91
C LEU A 305 12.86 -5.52 -10.27
N ASP A 306 13.65 -5.76 -11.30
CA ASP A 306 14.68 -4.83 -11.76
C ASP A 306 14.09 -3.53 -12.32
N LEU A 307 12.97 -3.61 -13.04
CA LEU A 307 12.26 -2.41 -13.52
C LEU A 307 11.64 -1.63 -12.37
N ALA A 308 11.02 -2.28 -11.40
CA ALA A 308 10.39 -1.60 -10.27
C ALA A 308 11.40 -0.78 -9.45
N GLN A 309 12.63 -1.29 -9.28
CA GLN A 309 13.73 -0.57 -8.60
C GLN A 309 14.15 0.74 -9.31
N GLN A 310 13.83 0.89 -10.59
CA GLN A 310 14.22 2.04 -11.41
C GLN A 310 13.12 3.11 -11.51
N ILE A 311 11.98 2.91 -10.84
CA ILE A 311 10.92 3.91 -10.77
C ILE A 311 11.48 5.16 -10.07
N ASN A 312 11.36 6.32 -10.74
CA ASN A 312 11.81 7.61 -10.21
C ASN A 312 10.69 8.64 -10.25
N THR A 313 10.08 8.87 -9.11
CA THR A 313 8.92 9.74 -8.93
C THR A 313 9.27 11.23 -8.76
N GLU A 314 10.55 11.63 -8.71
CA GLU A 314 10.97 13.00 -8.39
C GLU A 314 10.29 14.07 -9.25
N GLU A 315 10.15 13.84 -10.56
CA GLU A 315 9.50 14.79 -11.48
C GLU A 315 7.97 14.84 -11.34
N LEU A 316 7.38 13.80 -10.77
CA LEU A 316 5.94 13.67 -10.53
C LEU A 316 5.55 14.17 -9.13
N ASP A 317 6.49 14.15 -8.18
CA ASP A 317 6.27 14.47 -6.77
C ASP A 317 5.99 15.96 -6.56
N TYR A 318 6.55 16.81 -7.42
CA TYR A 318 6.24 18.24 -7.41
C TYR A 318 5.91 18.81 -8.80
N PRO A 319 4.69 19.33 -9.02
CA PRO A 319 3.57 19.39 -8.07
C PRO A 319 2.78 18.07 -7.98
N ASN A 320 2.45 17.64 -6.77
CA ASN A 320 1.63 16.44 -6.53
C ASN A 320 0.16 16.66 -6.94
N TRP A 321 -0.17 16.28 -8.17
CA TRP A 321 -1.49 16.46 -8.80
C TRP A 321 -2.22 15.16 -9.10
N TYR A 322 -1.62 14.02 -8.79
CA TYR A 322 -2.12 12.72 -9.22
C TYR A 322 -2.38 11.84 -8.00
N GLU A 323 -3.63 11.44 -7.83
CA GLU A 323 -4.07 10.70 -6.65
C GLU A 323 -4.90 9.47 -7.04
N ILE A 324 -4.79 8.42 -6.24
CA ILE A 324 -5.54 7.19 -6.38
C ILE A 324 -6.81 7.31 -5.56
N GLY A 325 -7.93 6.92 -6.16
CA GLY A 325 -9.23 6.94 -5.51
C GLY A 325 -10.32 6.28 -6.34
N THR A 326 -11.54 6.26 -5.82
CA THR A 326 -12.74 5.80 -6.55
C THR A 326 -13.49 6.95 -7.23
N ASN A 327 -13.20 8.18 -6.82
CA ASN A 327 -13.64 9.43 -7.42
C ASN A 327 -12.66 10.53 -7.01
N ARG A 328 -12.69 11.67 -7.72
CA ARG A 328 -11.78 12.80 -7.47
C ARG A 328 -11.89 13.40 -6.07
N ALA A 329 -13.08 13.41 -5.45
CA ALA A 329 -13.28 14.01 -4.13
C ALA A 329 -12.76 13.12 -2.98
N ASN A 330 -12.67 11.82 -3.22
CA ASN A 330 -12.20 10.82 -2.26
C ASN A 330 -10.81 10.27 -2.61
N ALA A 331 -10.17 10.77 -3.66
CA ALA A 331 -8.77 10.47 -3.93
C ALA A 331 -7.94 11.08 -2.81
N ASN A 332 -7.02 10.29 -2.25
CA ASN A 332 -6.27 10.69 -1.05
C ASN A 332 -4.89 10.04 -0.92
N THR A 333 -4.56 9.05 -1.76
CA THR A 333 -3.22 8.48 -1.85
C THR A 333 -2.54 9.05 -3.09
N ASN A 334 -1.43 9.75 -2.91
CA ASN A 334 -0.64 10.23 -4.04
C ASN A 334 -0.11 9.06 -4.87
N VAL A 335 -0.09 9.21 -6.19
CA VAL A 335 0.48 8.20 -7.07
C VAL A 335 1.97 7.98 -6.75
N THR A 336 2.72 9.03 -6.44
CA THR A 336 4.13 8.91 -6.02
C THR A 336 4.27 8.05 -4.78
N THR A 337 3.48 8.29 -3.74
CA THR A 337 3.46 7.45 -2.52
C THR A 337 3.17 5.97 -2.80
N PHE A 338 2.30 5.66 -3.78
CA PHE A 338 2.08 4.27 -4.20
C PHE A 338 3.28 3.69 -4.93
N LEU A 339 3.82 4.42 -5.91
CA LEU A 339 4.95 3.99 -6.72
C LEU A 339 6.23 3.83 -5.91
N ASP A 340 6.50 4.75 -4.98
CA ASP A 340 7.64 4.69 -4.04
C ASP A 340 7.53 3.45 -3.16
N ALA A 341 6.33 3.15 -2.62
CA ALA A 341 6.13 1.94 -1.82
C ALA A 341 6.44 0.64 -2.59
N VAL A 342 6.17 0.62 -3.90
CA VAL A 342 6.50 -0.52 -4.77
C VAL A 342 8.00 -0.57 -5.05
N SER A 343 8.61 0.56 -5.41
CA SER A 343 10.04 0.69 -5.69
C SER A 343 10.89 0.34 -4.47
N ASP A 344 10.60 0.96 -3.32
CA ASP A 344 11.31 0.74 -2.06
C ASP A 344 11.24 -0.71 -1.62
N TYR A 345 10.07 -1.35 -1.75
CA TYR A 345 9.94 -2.78 -1.44
C TYR A 345 10.72 -3.65 -2.43
N ALA A 346 10.65 -3.36 -3.73
CA ALA A 346 11.42 -4.07 -4.76
C ALA A 346 12.94 -3.98 -4.51
N VAL A 347 13.44 -2.81 -4.09
CA VAL A 347 14.85 -2.63 -3.69
C VAL A 347 15.20 -3.50 -2.50
N GLN A 348 14.36 -3.57 -1.46
CA GLN A 348 14.67 -4.42 -0.30
C GLN A 348 14.61 -5.91 -0.64
N VAL A 349 13.67 -6.32 -1.49
CA VAL A 349 13.58 -7.71 -1.96
C VAL A 349 14.82 -8.09 -2.77
N SER A 350 15.35 -7.19 -3.61
CA SER A 350 16.54 -7.51 -4.43
C SER A 350 17.81 -7.70 -3.60
N PHE A 351 17.87 -7.13 -2.39
CA PHE A 351 18.96 -7.36 -1.45
C PHE A 351 18.86 -8.67 -0.67
N LEU A 352 17.72 -9.35 -0.69
CA LEU A 352 17.54 -10.61 0.04
C LEU A 352 18.47 -11.69 -0.52
N SER A 353 19.51 -12.01 0.24
CA SER A 353 20.53 -13.00 -0.11
C SER A 353 20.35 -14.31 0.65
N GLU A 354 21.11 -15.34 0.28
CA GLU A 354 21.15 -16.59 1.06
C GLU A 354 21.84 -16.37 2.41
N ASP A 355 22.89 -15.54 2.45
CA ASP A 355 23.62 -15.20 3.66
C ASP A 355 22.72 -14.57 4.73
N ASP A 356 21.74 -13.73 4.33
CA ASP A 356 20.76 -13.13 5.25
C ASP A 356 19.83 -14.17 5.90
N LEU A 357 19.69 -15.35 5.29
CA LEU A 357 18.80 -16.42 5.73
C LEU A 357 19.55 -17.61 6.34
N GLU A 358 20.86 -17.72 6.10
CA GLU A 358 21.70 -18.84 6.52
C GLU A 358 21.63 -19.04 8.04
N GLU A 359 21.79 -17.96 8.82
CA GLU A 359 21.73 -18.02 10.29
C GLU A 359 20.37 -18.52 10.78
N HIS A 360 19.28 -18.02 10.20
CA HIS A 360 17.92 -18.43 10.58
C HIS A 360 17.66 -19.92 10.34
N PHE A 361 18.13 -20.46 9.21
CA PHE A 361 17.98 -21.88 8.91
C PHE A 361 18.95 -22.74 9.72
N ALA A 362 20.20 -22.31 9.89
CA ALA A 362 21.25 -23.07 10.57
C ALA A 362 20.88 -23.39 12.02
N ASP A 363 20.30 -22.41 12.74
CA ASP A 363 19.88 -22.58 14.14
C ASP A 363 18.88 -23.75 14.32
N HIS A 364 18.02 -23.99 13.33
CA HIS A 364 17.03 -25.06 13.39
C HIS A 364 17.54 -26.35 12.75
N LEU A 365 18.37 -26.24 11.71
CA LEU A 365 18.87 -27.38 10.95
C LEU A 365 19.97 -28.15 11.69
N ALA A 366 20.75 -27.53 12.57
CA ALA A 366 21.92 -28.18 13.20
C ALA A 366 21.58 -29.53 13.88
N ALA A 367 20.53 -29.55 14.71
CA ALA A 367 20.07 -30.77 15.38
C ALA A 367 19.54 -31.80 14.38
N VAL A 368 18.75 -31.35 13.40
CA VAL A 368 18.15 -32.22 12.39
C VAL A 368 19.22 -32.81 11.46
N GLU A 369 20.22 -32.04 11.05
CA GLU A 369 21.33 -32.51 10.22
C GLU A 369 22.21 -33.54 10.92
N SER A 370 22.31 -33.45 12.25
CA SER A 370 23.10 -34.38 13.06
C SER A 370 22.39 -35.74 13.23
N TRP A 371 21.07 -35.73 13.38
CA TRP A 371 20.34 -36.92 13.87
C TRP A 371 19.26 -37.46 12.93
N PHE A 372 18.81 -36.73 11.92
CA PHE A 372 17.72 -37.20 11.05
C PHE A 372 18.16 -38.28 10.06
N ASP A 373 17.46 -39.42 10.03
CA ASP A 373 17.52 -40.42 8.96
C ASP A 373 16.12 -40.61 8.31
N PRO A 374 16.01 -40.63 6.97
CA PRO A 374 14.75 -40.84 6.27
C PRO A 374 14.02 -42.16 6.58
N LYS A 375 14.70 -43.14 7.19
CA LYS A 375 14.12 -44.42 7.61
C LYS A 375 13.55 -44.38 9.02
N HIS A 376 13.77 -43.30 9.78
CA HIS A 376 13.25 -43.18 11.14
C HIS A 376 11.74 -43.32 11.18
N THR A 377 11.27 -44.11 12.14
CA THR A 377 9.86 -44.19 12.50
C THR A 377 9.62 -43.55 13.86
N LYS A 378 8.36 -43.19 14.14
CA LYS A 378 7.94 -42.70 15.46
C LYS A 378 8.34 -43.65 16.60
N ALA A 379 8.33 -44.96 16.36
CA ALA A 379 8.73 -45.95 17.35
C ALA A 379 10.24 -45.91 17.63
N ASP A 380 11.06 -45.70 16.59
CA ASP A 380 12.52 -45.62 16.73
C ASP A 380 12.90 -44.36 17.52
N LEU A 381 12.26 -43.22 17.21
CA LEU A 381 12.49 -41.96 17.93
C LEU A 381 12.06 -42.04 19.40
N LEU A 382 10.96 -42.74 19.70
CA LEU A 382 10.52 -42.98 21.08
C LEU A 382 11.51 -43.86 21.86
N ASP A 383 12.04 -44.91 21.26
CA ASP A 383 13.04 -45.79 21.89
C ASP A 383 14.36 -45.03 22.19
N ALA A 384 14.81 -44.20 21.24
CA ALA A 384 15.96 -43.32 21.44
C ALA A 384 15.71 -42.32 22.59
N PHE A 385 14.54 -41.69 22.61
CA PHE A 385 14.16 -40.75 23.66
C PHE A 385 14.12 -41.41 25.04
N ASP A 386 13.48 -42.58 25.17
CA ASP A 386 13.39 -43.32 26.43
C ASP A 386 14.77 -43.76 26.92
N THR A 387 15.65 -44.18 26.00
CA THR A 387 17.03 -44.55 26.34
C THR A 387 17.84 -43.36 26.88
N LEU A 388 17.72 -42.19 26.26
CA LEU A 388 18.38 -40.97 26.72
C LEU A 388 17.80 -40.48 28.05
N ASP A 389 16.48 -40.55 28.24
CA ASP A 389 15.78 -40.18 29.48
C ASP A 389 16.21 -41.09 30.66
N GLU A 390 16.39 -42.39 30.42
CA GLU A 390 16.95 -43.32 31.40
C GLU A 390 18.40 -42.96 31.77
N ALA A 391 19.23 -42.61 30.78
CA ALA A 391 20.62 -42.21 31.00
C ALA A 391 20.72 -40.91 31.82
N LEU A 392 19.91 -39.91 31.49
CA LEU A 392 19.84 -38.64 32.21
C LEU A 392 19.34 -38.82 33.66
N GLY A 393 18.44 -39.79 33.87
CA GLY A 393 17.97 -40.17 35.20
C GLY A 393 19.08 -40.67 36.13
N VAL A 394 20.20 -41.18 35.59
CA VAL A 394 21.37 -41.58 36.38
C VAL A 394 22.06 -40.37 37.02
N PHE A 395 22.02 -39.20 36.38
CA PHE A 395 22.69 -37.97 36.82
C PHE A 395 21.76 -36.98 37.54
N ASP A 396 20.52 -37.38 37.85
CA ASP A 396 19.49 -36.53 38.48
C ASP A 396 19.26 -35.21 37.71
N VAL A 397 19.42 -35.24 36.38
CA VAL A 397 19.17 -34.07 35.52
C VAL A 397 17.67 -33.75 35.55
N THR A 398 17.36 -32.48 35.77
CA THR A 398 15.97 -32.02 35.79
C THR A 398 15.43 -31.97 34.37
N ARG A 399 14.32 -32.68 34.13
CA ARG A 399 13.64 -32.70 32.83
C ARG A 399 12.95 -31.36 32.56
N ASP A 400 13.27 -30.73 31.43
CA ASP A 400 12.62 -29.49 31.00
C ASP A 400 11.15 -29.70 30.60
N GLY A 401 10.41 -28.60 30.43
CA GLY A 401 9.06 -28.58 29.87
C GLY A 401 9.04 -29.12 28.44
N ASP A 402 9.95 -28.63 27.61
CA ASP A 402 10.05 -28.94 26.17
C ASP A 402 10.27 -30.45 25.93
N TRP A 403 11.06 -31.10 26.80
CA TRP A 403 11.28 -32.55 26.74
C TRP A 403 9.99 -33.36 26.97
N LYS A 404 9.08 -32.86 27.80
CA LYS A 404 7.79 -33.53 28.03
C LYS A 404 6.86 -33.35 26.84
N GLU A 405 6.94 -32.21 26.15
CA GLU A 405 6.15 -31.93 24.96
C GLU A 405 6.63 -32.81 23.79
N ALA A 406 7.93 -32.88 23.54
CA ALA A 406 8.51 -33.80 22.55
C ALA A 406 8.13 -35.27 22.83
N LYS A 407 8.23 -35.72 24.10
CA LYS A 407 7.78 -37.06 24.50
C LYS A 407 6.28 -37.27 24.32
N ALA A 408 5.46 -36.24 24.53
CA ALA A 408 4.02 -36.33 24.30
C ALA A 408 3.70 -36.53 22.81
N SER A 409 4.40 -35.84 21.90
CA SER A 409 4.25 -36.06 20.45
C SER A 409 4.63 -37.50 20.04
N LEU A 410 5.63 -38.09 20.71
CA LEU A 410 6.05 -39.48 20.49
C LEU A 410 5.11 -40.53 21.09
N THR A 411 4.38 -40.22 22.17
CA THR A 411 3.56 -41.20 22.91
C THR A 411 2.06 -41.09 22.66
N THR A 412 1.59 -39.98 22.08
CA THR A 412 0.16 -39.79 21.79
C THR A 412 -0.30 -40.72 20.68
N ASP A 413 -1.29 -41.57 21.00
CA ASP A 413 -1.90 -42.52 20.07
C ASP A 413 -2.57 -41.82 18.89
N GLY A 414 -2.23 -42.23 17.67
CA GLY A 414 -2.81 -41.68 16.44
C GLY A 414 -2.27 -40.31 16.00
N HIS A 415 -1.35 -39.73 16.78
CA HIS A 415 -0.59 -38.55 16.37
C HIS A 415 0.50 -38.95 15.37
N ASP A 416 0.53 -38.33 14.20
CA ASP A 416 1.54 -38.56 13.17
C ASP A 416 2.58 -37.43 13.21
N LEU A 417 3.86 -37.79 13.16
CA LEU A 417 4.97 -36.83 13.07
C LEU A 417 5.21 -36.36 11.64
N HIS A 418 4.51 -36.95 10.66
CA HIS A 418 4.61 -36.61 9.25
C HIS A 418 6.06 -36.72 8.71
N LEU A 419 6.86 -37.69 9.20
CA LEU A 419 8.30 -37.82 8.90
C LEU A 419 8.64 -37.92 7.40
N ASN A 420 7.74 -38.48 6.59
CA ASN A 420 7.91 -38.53 5.14
C ASN A 420 7.76 -37.15 4.49
N GLU A 421 6.78 -36.36 4.94
CA GLU A 421 6.55 -34.99 4.46
C GLU A 421 7.68 -34.08 4.96
N PHE A 422 8.08 -34.22 6.23
CA PHE A 422 9.26 -33.59 6.81
C PHE A 422 10.54 -33.84 6.01
N ASN A 423 10.79 -35.09 5.59
CA ASN A 423 11.94 -35.43 4.74
C ASN A 423 11.92 -34.69 3.38
N SER A 424 10.73 -34.51 2.80
CA SER A 424 10.56 -33.73 1.57
C SER A 424 10.93 -32.28 1.82
N VAL A 425 10.45 -31.68 2.91
CA VAL A 425 10.76 -30.30 3.28
C VAL A 425 12.26 -30.11 3.49
N LEU A 426 12.94 -31.00 4.22
CA LEU A 426 14.39 -30.94 4.40
C LEU A 426 15.16 -31.03 3.07
N SER A 427 14.67 -31.86 2.16
CA SER A 427 15.27 -31.98 0.82
C SER A 427 15.14 -30.67 0.03
N ASP A 428 14.00 -29.99 0.15
CA ASP A 428 13.74 -28.71 -0.51
C ASP A 428 14.52 -27.56 0.15
N LEU A 429 14.71 -27.57 1.47
CA LEU A 429 15.60 -26.64 2.19
C LEU A 429 17.06 -26.80 1.76
N ARG A 430 17.53 -28.04 1.65
CA ARG A 430 18.90 -28.38 1.21
C ARG A 430 19.14 -28.17 -0.29
N SER A 431 18.10 -27.94 -1.07
CA SER A 431 18.23 -27.77 -2.51
C SER A 431 18.96 -26.45 -2.84
N THR A 432 20.16 -26.59 -3.39
CA THR A 432 20.98 -25.47 -3.88
C THR A 432 20.55 -25.12 -5.29
N GLY A 433 19.59 -24.21 -5.42
CA GLY A 433 19.05 -23.85 -6.74
C GLY A 433 18.11 -22.64 -6.77
N ARG A 434 17.92 -21.94 -5.65
CA ARG A 434 17.04 -20.77 -5.59
C ARG A 434 17.78 -19.53 -6.09
N ASN A 435 17.57 -19.22 -7.36
CA ASN A 435 18.31 -18.19 -8.06
C ASN A 435 17.69 -16.79 -7.89
N THR A 436 16.45 -16.70 -7.40
CA THR A 436 15.71 -15.44 -7.30
C THR A 436 15.33 -15.10 -5.86
N ALA A 437 15.17 -13.80 -5.58
CA ALA A 437 14.69 -13.33 -4.27
C ALA A 437 13.29 -13.86 -3.93
N PHE A 438 12.43 -14.06 -4.94
CA PHE A 438 11.08 -14.59 -4.74
C PHE A 438 11.07 -16.06 -4.30
N GLU A 439 11.98 -16.87 -4.85
CA GLU A 439 12.17 -18.26 -4.40
C GLU A 439 12.69 -18.33 -2.96
N ARG A 440 13.52 -17.37 -2.54
CA ARG A 440 13.97 -17.26 -1.14
C ARG A 440 12.85 -16.88 -0.19
N LEU A 441 11.98 -15.94 -0.60
CA LEU A 441 10.77 -15.61 0.17
C LEU A 441 9.82 -16.83 0.26
N ALA A 442 9.60 -17.53 -0.84
CA ALA A 442 8.81 -18.77 -0.84
C ALA A 442 9.39 -19.81 0.11
N LEU A 443 10.72 -19.97 0.14
CA LEU A 443 11.38 -20.85 1.08
C LEU A 443 11.10 -20.50 2.54
N LEU A 444 11.15 -19.21 2.89
CA LEU A 444 10.84 -18.78 4.25
C LEU A 444 9.42 -19.18 4.64
N HIS A 445 8.47 -19.07 3.71
CA HIS A 445 7.10 -19.52 3.91
C HIS A 445 7.03 -21.04 4.12
N ASP A 446 7.63 -21.83 3.23
CA ASP A 446 7.66 -23.29 3.36
C ASP A 446 8.32 -23.74 4.66
N PHE A 447 9.39 -23.06 5.07
CA PHE A 447 10.11 -23.33 6.31
C PHE A 447 9.24 -23.04 7.54
N GLN A 448 8.61 -21.86 7.60
CA GLN A 448 7.75 -21.50 8.73
C GLN A 448 6.52 -22.41 8.81
N VAL A 449 5.90 -22.76 7.67
CA VAL A 449 4.84 -23.77 7.64
C VAL A 449 5.34 -25.08 8.23
N SER A 450 6.55 -25.50 7.88
CA SER A 450 7.14 -26.74 8.38
C SER A 450 7.35 -26.73 9.88
N LEU A 451 7.84 -25.63 10.45
CA LEU A 451 8.02 -25.46 11.90
C LEU A 451 6.70 -25.63 12.68
N GLU A 452 5.59 -25.10 12.15
CA GLU A 452 4.29 -25.20 12.83
C GLU A 452 3.59 -26.55 12.63
N THR A 453 3.86 -27.24 11.51
CA THR A 453 3.13 -28.44 11.13
C THR A 453 3.83 -29.75 11.53
N HIS A 454 5.16 -29.73 11.69
CA HIS A 454 5.94 -30.94 11.95
C HIS A 454 6.62 -30.90 13.33
N ASP A 455 5.99 -31.55 14.32
CA ASP A 455 6.58 -31.82 15.64
C ASP A 455 7.95 -32.52 15.59
N ALA A 456 8.31 -33.10 14.43
CA ALA A 456 9.64 -33.67 14.19
C ALA A 456 10.77 -32.68 14.49
N TRP A 457 10.60 -31.38 14.20
CA TRP A 457 11.58 -30.35 14.54
C TRP A 457 11.92 -30.36 16.03
N GLU A 458 10.90 -30.30 16.89
CA GLU A 458 11.07 -30.25 18.35
C GLU A 458 11.59 -31.57 18.90
N VAL A 459 11.18 -32.70 18.32
CA VAL A 459 11.71 -34.03 18.69
C VAL A 459 13.21 -34.11 18.45
N TYR A 460 13.69 -33.75 17.25
CA TYR A 460 15.12 -33.84 16.93
C TYR A 460 15.95 -32.81 17.71
N LYS A 461 15.42 -31.60 17.91
CA LYS A 461 16.05 -30.58 18.76
C LYS A 461 16.20 -31.09 20.20
N THR A 462 15.13 -31.64 20.79
CA THR A 462 15.19 -32.21 22.13
C THR A 462 16.19 -33.37 22.22
N LEU A 463 16.23 -34.26 21.21
CA LEU A 463 17.19 -35.36 21.18
C LEU A 463 18.64 -34.84 21.19
N ASP A 464 18.94 -33.82 20.40
CA ASP A 464 20.25 -33.17 20.37
C ASP A 464 20.62 -32.56 21.72
N GLU A 465 19.71 -31.80 22.33
CA GLU A 465 19.90 -31.22 23.67
C GLU A 465 20.14 -32.29 24.74
N MET A 466 19.37 -33.39 24.73
CA MET A 466 19.57 -34.50 25.66
C MET A 466 20.96 -35.14 25.49
N ILE A 467 21.44 -35.27 24.26
CA ILE A 467 22.77 -35.81 23.94
C ILE A 467 23.88 -34.82 24.35
N GLU A 468 23.68 -33.52 24.17
CA GLU A 468 24.61 -32.47 24.59
C GLU A 468 24.75 -32.43 26.12
N VAL A 469 23.63 -32.35 26.85
CA VAL A 469 23.60 -32.35 28.32
C VAL A 469 24.25 -33.62 28.90
N LEU A 470 24.04 -34.76 28.23
CA LEU A 470 24.72 -36.00 28.56
C LEU A 470 26.22 -35.94 28.28
N SER A 471 26.64 -35.35 27.17
CA SER A 471 28.04 -35.27 26.76
C SER A 471 28.87 -34.32 27.66
N ASP A 472 28.24 -33.33 28.28
CA ASP A 472 28.86 -32.38 29.20
C ASP A 472 29.07 -32.90 30.63
N GLN A 473 28.61 -34.12 30.95
CA GLN A 473 28.85 -34.72 32.26
C GLN A 473 30.31 -35.21 32.38
N GLU A 474 31.22 -34.33 32.83
CA GLU A 474 32.57 -34.71 33.24
C GLU A 474 32.61 -35.30 34.67
N ILE A 475 33.51 -36.28 34.91
CA ILE A 475 33.83 -36.73 36.28
C ILE A 475 34.69 -35.65 36.95
N ASP A 476 34.16 -35.01 37.99
CA ASP A 476 34.95 -34.13 38.85
C ASP A 476 35.88 -34.96 39.75
N ASP A 477 37.18 -34.95 39.44
CA ASP A 477 38.23 -35.75 40.10
C ASP A 477 38.53 -35.30 41.55
N THR A 478 37.72 -34.40 42.13
CA THR A 478 37.98 -33.73 43.40
C THR A 478 37.13 -34.23 44.60
N GLY A 479 36.18 -35.14 44.39
CA GLY A 479 35.27 -35.67 45.41
C GLY A 479 35.77 -36.86 46.26
N ASP A 480 35.03 -37.18 47.34
CA ASP A 480 35.28 -38.33 48.22
C ASP A 480 35.22 -39.66 47.45
N LEU A 481 36.03 -40.65 47.83
CA LEU A 481 36.25 -41.89 47.04
C LEU A 481 34.96 -42.71 46.81
N GLU A 482 33.99 -42.60 47.72
CA GLU A 482 32.66 -43.22 47.58
C GLU A 482 31.80 -42.48 46.55
N GLU A 483 31.87 -41.15 46.53
CA GLU A 483 31.25 -40.30 45.51
C GLU A 483 31.90 -40.57 44.15
N GLN A 484 33.24 -40.70 44.09
CA GLN A 484 33.97 -41.04 42.88
C GLN A 484 33.66 -42.45 42.37
N VAL A 485 33.53 -43.46 43.24
CA VAL A 485 33.16 -44.84 42.84
C VAL A 485 31.71 -44.90 42.39
N LYS A 486 30.82 -44.12 43.03
CA LYS A 486 29.43 -43.97 42.60
C LYS A 486 29.38 -43.28 41.23
N GLN A 487 30.03 -42.13 41.07
CA GLN A 487 30.15 -41.39 39.81
C GLN A 487 30.85 -42.21 38.72
N LEU A 488 31.86 -43.03 39.03
CA LEU A 488 32.51 -43.92 38.06
C LEU A 488 31.63 -45.08 37.64
N ASN A 489 30.79 -45.61 38.53
CA ASN A 489 29.82 -46.65 38.18
C ASN A 489 28.65 -46.06 37.40
N GLU A 490 28.18 -44.88 37.79
CA GLU A 490 27.19 -44.07 37.06
C GLU A 490 27.75 -43.69 35.70
N LEU A 491 29.00 -43.24 35.59
CA LEU A 491 29.69 -42.94 34.32
C LEU A 491 29.92 -44.19 33.48
N ARG A 492 30.16 -45.37 34.07
CA ARG A 492 30.25 -46.62 33.31
C ARG A 492 28.91 -47.07 32.76
N GLN A 493 27.86 -47.00 33.59
CA GLN A 493 26.50 -47.29 33.15
C GLN A 493 26.08 -46.29 32.08
N TYR A 494 26.42 -45.01 32.25
CA TYR A 494 26.27 -43.96 31.28
C TYR A 494 27.05 -44.21 29.99
N GLU A 495 28.35 -44.48 30.01
CA GLU A 495 29.14 -44.71 28.80
C GLU A 495 28.58 -45.92 28.05
N GLN A 496 28.08 -46.92 28.76
CA GLN A 496 27.43 -48.07 28.17
C GLN A 496 26.07 -47.72 27.55
N VAL A 497 25.21 -46.96 28.26
CA VAL A 497 23.89 -46.54 27.75
C VAL A 497 24.03 -45.50 26.64
N ARG A 498 24.92 -44.52 26.77
CA ARG A 498 25.29 -43.52 25.76
C ARG A 498 25.90 -44.17 24.52
N GLN A 499 26.83 -45.12 24.65
CA GLN A 499 27.31 -45.85 23.47
C GLN A 499 26.21 -46.68 22.83
N ASN A 500 25.27 -47.23 23.60
CA ASN A 500 24.10 -47.90 23.04
C ASN A 500 23.18 -46.91 22.33
N ALA A 501 22.97 -45.70 22.87
CA ALA A 501 22.17 -44.64 22.26
C ALA A 501 22.83 -44.09 20.98
N ILE A 502 24.13 -43.76 21.02
CA ILE A 502 24.89 -43.32 19.85
C ILE A 502 24.93 -44.42 18.79
N LYS A 503 25.11 -45.69 19.17
CA LYS A 503 24.96 -46.80 18.22
C LYS A 503 23.54 -46.97 17.70
N ALA A 504 22.53 -46.75 18.54
CA ALA A 504 21.15 -46.79 18.09
C ALA A 504 20.81 -45.62 17.15
N THR A 505 21.55 -44.52 17.20
CA THR A 505 21.45 -43.44 16.21
C THR A 505 22.37 -43.63 15.00
N GLU A 506 23.48 -44.35 15.12
CA GLU A 506 24.48 -44.56 14.04
C GLU A 506 24.31 -45.88 13.23
N GLU A 507 23.73 -46.94 13.81
CA GLU A 507 23.61 -48.28 13.19
C GLU A 507 22.27 -48.53 12.47
N PHE A 508 21.40 -47.52 12.28
CA PHE A 508 20.06 -47.68 11.67
C PHE A 508 19.89 -47.04 10.28
#